data_AF-F0Z6V1-F1
#
_entry.id   AF-F0Z6V1-F1
#
_cell.length_a   1.000
_cell.length_b   1.000
_cell.length_c   1.000
_cell.angle_alpha   90.00
_cell.angle_beta   90.00
_cell.angle_gamma   90.00
#
_symmetry.space_group_name_H-M   'P 1'
#
loop_
_entity.id
_entity.type
_entity.pdbx_description
1 polymer ?
#
loop_
_entity_poly.entity_id
_entity_poly.type
_entity_poly.pdbx_seq_one_letter_code
_entity_poly.pdbx_strand_id
1 'polypeptide(L)'
;MQLLKFKKNGVLKVDSLKDIYGNKKILKDYITTLHIDSNKPIKDFQLPQYIETLTFDQFNRPISLNLLPHSITDLDLGFHFNHPIQPNTLPPSLKTLAFSNKFNQLLSDGVIPVSVETLIFGDSFNQSISPGHLPPLLKTLIFGCNFNQTIKENCIPKSVRVLEFGFNFNQKFLREGIIPEGVVELEFGFSFKNNIGIGIIPSTVRKLRFRNKEMKLKIDLRNYKSITTVIFSNS
;
A
#
# COMPACT_ATOMS: atom_id res chain seq x y z
N MET A 1 -25.50 13.06 18.81
CA MET A 1 -25.76 13.74 17.53
C MET A 1 -24.48 14.48 17.15
N GLN A 2 -23.53 13.78 16.52
CA GLN A 2 -22.21 14.33 16.19
C GLN A 2 -22.32 15.13 14.89
N LEU A 3 -21.86 16.38 14.89
CA LEU A 3 -21.99 17.28 13.74
C LEU A 3 -21.25 16.72 12.51
N LEU A 4 -22.00 16.48 11.43
CA LEU A 4 -21.47 16.35 10.07
C LEU A 4 -20.75 17.65 9.69
N LYS A 5 -19.41 17.63 9.66
CA LYS A 5 -18.61 18.74 9.16
C LYS A 5 -18.51 18.63 7.64
N PHE A 6 -19.33 19.38 6.91
CA PHE A 6 -19.12 19.60 5.49
C PHE A 6 -17.90 20.52 5.33
N LYS A 7 -16.78 19.99 4.82
CA LYS A 7 -15.71 20.85 4.29
C LYS A 7 -16.08 21.23 2.85
N LYS A 8 -15.73 22.44 2.44
CA LYS A 8 -16.08 23.10 1.18
C LYS A 8 -15.61 22.37 -0.12
N ASN A 9 -15.10 21.14 -0.01
CA ASN A 9 -14.36 20.42 -1.05
C ASN A 9 -14.88 18.97 -1.28
N GLY A 10 -16.14 18.66 -0.98
CA GLY A 10 -16.70 17.31 -1.24
C GLY A 10 -16.22 16.19 -0.31
N VAL A 11 -15.61 16.55 0.84
CA VAL A 11 -15.12 15.60 1.84
C VAL A 11 -16.17 15.37 2.93
N LEU A 12 -16.51 14.11 3.18
CA LEU A 12 -17.48 13.70 4.19
C LEU A 12 -16.92 12.60 5.10
N LYS A 13 -17.00 12.78 6.43
CA LYS A 13 -16.73 11.74 7.43
C LYS A 13 -18.05 11.31 8.07
N VAL A 14 -18.31 10.01 8.13
CA VAL A 14 -19.55 9.41 8.69
C VAL A 14 -19.24 8.18 9.53
N ASP A 15 -20.05 7.94 10.57
CA ASP A 15 -20.05 6.67 11.32
C ASP A 15 -21.14 5.68 10.81
N SER A 16 -21.96 6.18 9.89
CA SER A 16 -23.15 5.50 9.40
C SER A 16 -23.56 6.07 8.04
N LEU A 17 -23.85 5.19 7.08
CA LEU A 17 -24.41 5.63 5.80
C LEU A 17 -25.81 6.26 5.96
N LYS A 18 -26.51 6.05 7.09
CA LYS A 18 -27.75 6.79 7.39
C LYS A 18 -27.51 8.31 7.44
N ASP A 19 -26.30 8.74 7.79
CA ASP A 19 -25.95 10.16 7.84
C ASP A 19 -25.96 10.78 6.44
N ILE A 20 -25.66 9.98 5.41
CA ILE A 20 -25.70 10.36 4.00
C ILE A 20 -27.14 10.31 3.46
N TYR A 21 -27.85 9.19 3.67
CA TYR A 21 -29.15 8.94 3.03
C TYR A 21 -30.33 9.54 3.79
N GLY A 22 -30.20 9.78 5.10
CA GLY A 22 -31.24 10.37 5.94
C GLY A 22 -31.21 11.91 5.97
N ASN A 23 -30.17 12.55 5.44
CA ASN A 23 -30.00 14.00 5.52
C ASN A 23 -30.27 14.66 4.16
N LYS A 24 -31.43 15.31 4.03
CA LYS A 24 -31.82 16.04 2.81
C LYS A 24 -30.90 17.20 2.42
N LYS A 25 -30.02 17.66 3.33
CA LYS A 25 -29.05 18.72 3.03
C LYS A 25 -27.78 18.21 2.35
N ILE A 26 -27.56 16.89 2.31
CA ILE A 26 -26.37 16.30 1.69
C ILE A 26 -26.65 16.06 0.21
N LEU A 27 -25.93 16.80 -0.63
CA LEU A 27 -25.90 16.56 -2.07
C LEU A 27 -24.87 15.45 -2.35
N LYS A 28 -25.36 14.22 -2.45
CA LYS A 28 -24.53 13.01 -2.54
C LYS A 28 -23.63 12.99 -3.77
N ASP A 29 -24.09 13.61 -4.85
CA ASP A 29 -23.37 13.69 -6.12
C ASP A 29 -22.17 14.64 -6.05
N TYR A 30 -22.03 15.41 -4.97
CA TYR A 30 -20.89 16.30 -4.73
C TYR A 30 -19.87 15.71 -3.74
N ILE A 31 -20.11 14.49 -3.25
CA ILE A 31 -19.15 13.80 -2.37
C ILE A 31 -18.10 13.15 -3.26
N THR A 32 -16.87 13.63 -3.19
CA THR A 32 -15.70 13.06 -3.89
C THR A 32 -14.81 12.27 -2.95
N THR A 33 -14.80 12.61 -1.65
CA THR A 33 -14.03 11.90 -0.63
C THR A 33 -14.94 11.47 0.51
N LEU A 34 -14.92 10.18 0.82
CA LEU A 34 -15.72 9.58 1.90
C LEU A 34 -14.82 8.87 2.90
N HIS A 35 -14.97 9.21 4.17
CA HIS A 35 -14.33 8.51 5.29
C HIS A 35 -15.40 7.83 6.14
N ILE A 36 -15.30 6.50 6.28
CA ILE A 36 -16.27 5.67 7.01
C ILE A 36 -15.60 5.14 8.28
N ASP A 37 -16.04 5.70 9.40
CA ASP A 37 -15.60 5.33 10.74
C ASP A 37 -16.60 4.35 11.37
N SER A 38 -16.72 3.18 10.76
CA SER A 38 -17.75 2.21 11.12
C SER A 38 -17.43 0.80 10.68
N ASN A 39 -17.83 -0.16 11.52
CA ASN A 39 -17.92 -1.57 11.13
C ASN A 39 -19.36 -2.03 10.88
N LYS A 40 -20.30 -1.11 10.61
CA LYS A 40 -21.68 -1.50 10.24
C LYS A 40 -21.69 -2.13 8.84
N PRO A 41 -22.60 -3.08 8.55
CA PRO A 41 -22.73 -3.64 7.21
C PRO A 41 -23.01 -2.55 6.18
N ILE A 42 -22.32 -2.62 5.04
CA ILE A 42 -22.57 -1.81 3.85
C ILE A 42 -23.10 -2.77 2.80
N LYS A 43 -24.30 -2.50 2.28
CA LYS A 43 -24.87 -3.30 1.19
C LYS A 43 -24.28 -2.86 -0.15
N ASP A 44 -24.32 -3.75 -1.13
CA ASP A 44 -23.99 -3.44 -2.52
C ASP A 44 -24.72 -2.19 -2.99
N PHE A 45 -24.04 -1.37 -3.80
CA PHE A 45 -24.55 -0.12 -4.36
C PHE A 45 -24.96 0.97 -3.34
N GLN A 46 -24.64 0.80 -2.06
CA GLN A 46 -25.01 1.77 -1.02
C GLN A 46 -24.03 2.96 -0.91
N LEU A 47 -22.81 2.86 -1.46
CA LEU A 47 -21.90 3.99 -1.50
C LEU A 47 -22.28 4.97 -2.64
N PRO A 48 -22.08 6.29 -2.47
CA PRO A 48 -22.33 7.25 -3.54
C PRO A 48 -21.45 6.92 -4.75
N GLN A 49 -22.02 6.96 -5.96
CA GLN A 49 -21.39 6.40 -7.17
C GLN A 49 -20.29 7.27 -7.78
N TYR A 50 -20.08 8.49 -7.28
CA TYR A 50 -19.09 9.45 -7.80
C TYR A 50 -17.94 9.71 -6.81
N ILE A 51 -17.81 8.90 -5.76
CA ILE A 51 -16.67 9.03 -4.83
C ILE A 51 -15.38 8.58 -5.52
N GLU A 52 -14.34 9.38 -5.40
CA GLU A 52 -13.00 9.11 -5.94
C GLU A 52 -12.08 8.55 -4.85
N THR A 53 -12.25 9.04 -3.61
CA THR A 53 -11.45 8.60 -2.46
C THR A 53 -12.35 7.98 -1.40
N LEU A 54 -11.99 6.77 -0.96
CA LEU A 54 -12.65 6.07 0.13
C LEU A 54 -11.63 5.63 1.18
N THR A 55 -11.85 6.04 2.42
CA THR A 55 -11.07 5.58 3.57
C THR A 55 -11.99 4.91 4.57
N PHE A 56 -11.64 3.69 4.96
CA PHE A 56 -12.22 3.03 6.12
C PHE A 56 -11.36 3.29 7.37
N ASP A 57 -11.98 3.26 8.55
CA ASP A 57 -11.27 3.26 9.84
C ASP A 57 -11.47 1.89 10.50
N GLN A 58 -12.70 1.64 10.96
CA GLN A 58 -13.08 0.48 11.75
C GLN A 58 -13.61 -0.71 10.93
N PHE A 59 -13.68 -0.59 9.61
CA PHE A 59 -14.31 -1.58 8.74
C PHE A 59 -13.53 -2.90 8.77
N ASN A 60 -14.22 -4.00 9.08
CA ASN A 60 -13.67 -5.35 9.06
C ASN A 60 -14.73 -6.36 8.62
N ARG A 61 -15.22 -6.19 7.40
CA ARG A 61 -16.16 -7.10 6.74
C ARG A 61 -15.67 -7.43 5.34
N PRO A 62 -16.09 -8.57 4.77
CA PRO A 62 -15.78 -8.90 3.37
C PRO A 62 -16.21 -7.79 2.42
N ILE A 63 -15.39 -7.53 1.41
CA ILE A 63 -15.73 -6.65 0.29
C ILE A 63 -16.33 -7.53 -0.80
N SER A 64 -17.56 -7.25 -1.19
CA SER A 64 -18.23 -7.87 -2.35
C SER A 64 -17.96 -7.07 -3.61
N LEU A 65 -18.13 -7.71 -4.78
CA LEU A 65 -17.89 -7.15 -6.11
C LEU A 65 -18.54 -5.76 -6.33
N ASN A 66 -19.74 -5.54 -5.78
CA ASN A 66 -20.53 -4.31 -6.01
C ASN A 66 -20.55 -3.38 -4.79
N LEU A 67 -19.72 -3.62 -3.78
CA LEU A 67 -19.65 -2.75 -2.61
C LEU A 67 -18.97 -1.43 -2.96
N LEU A 68 -17.88 -1.49 -3.73
CA LEU A 68 -17.03 -0.35 -4.08
C LEU A 68 -17.42 0.21 -5.46
N PRO A 69 -17.80 1.49 -5.57
CA PRO A 69 -18.06 2.13 -6.85
C PRO A 69 -16.84 2.13 -7.79
N HIS A 70 -17.09 2.01 -9.10
CA HIS A 70 -16.06 2.06 -10.15
C HIS A 70 -15.39 3.43 -10.32
N SER A 71 -15.84 4.47 -9.61
CA SER A 71 -15.23 5.79 -9.62
C SER A 71 -14.02 5.91 -8.70
N ILE A 72 -13.84 4.96 -7.75
CA ILE A 72 -12.79 5.06 -6.74
C ILE A 72 -11.40 4.92 -7.39
N THR A 73 -10.56 5.92 -7.17
CA THR A 73 -9.14 5.93 -7.55
C THR A 73 -8.23 5.72 -6.36
N ASP A 74 -8.67 6.06 -5.14
CA ASP A 74 -7.86 6.00 -3.93
C ASP A 74 -8.63 5.27 -2.83
N LEU A 75 -8.13 4.11 -2.41
CA LEU A 75 -8.76 3.26 -1.40
C LEU A 75 -7.80 2.98 -0.25
N ASP A 76 -8.24 3.31 0.97
CA ASP A 76 -7.59 2.94 2.21
C ASP A 76 -8.52 2.04 3.04
N LEU A 77 -8.07 0.81 3.31
CA LEU A 77 -8.81 -0.21 4.05
C LEU A 77 -8.71 -0.07 5.58
N GLY A 78 -8.06 0.98 6.07
CA GLY A 78 -8.11 1.42 7.46
C GLY A 78 -7.24 0.62 8.42
N PHE A 79 -7.75 0.32 9.61
CA PHE A 79 -6.94 -0.35 10.63
C PHE A 79 -7.26 -1.83 10.79
N HIS A 80 -8.51 -2.24 10.56
CA HIS A 80 -9.00 -3.53 11.04
C HIS A 80 -9.33 -4.56 9.97
N PHE A 81 -9.45 -4.18 8.69
CA PHE A 81 -9.83 -5.11 7.62
C PHE A 81 -8.82 -6.26 7.46
N ASN A 82 -9.25 -7.51 7.68
CA ASN A 82 -8.41 -8.69 7.49
C ASN A 82 -9.17 -9.85 6.84
N HIS A 83 -9.96 -9.56 5.82
CA HIS A 83 -10.68 -10.57 5.03
C HIS A 83 -9.95 -10.82 3.71
N PRO A 84 -10.01 -12.05 3.15
CA PRO A 84 -9.51 -12.30 1.81
C PRO A 84 -10.27 -11.44 0.80
N ILE A 85 -9.56 -10.94 -0.21
CA ILE A 85 -10.14 -10.20 -1.33
C ILE A 85 -10.10 -11.12 -2.54
N GLN A 86 -11.25 -11.29 -3.19
CA GLN A 86 -11.33 -12.11 -4.40
C GLN A 86 -10.85 -11.30 -5.63
N PRO A 87 -10.29 -11.96 -6.66
CA PRO A 87 -9.95 -11.30 -7.91
C PRO A 87 -11.14 -10.51 -8.49
N ASN A 88 -10.83 -9.40 -9.16
CA ASN A 88 -11.83 -8.50 -9.78
C ASN A 88 -12.83 -7.83 -8.82
N THR A 89 -12.62 -7.93 -7.50
CA THR A 89 -13.51 -7.28 -6.50
C THR A 89 -13.19 -5.80 -6.28
N LEU A 90 -11.92 -5.42 -6.46
CA LEU A 90 -11.51 -4.02 -6.33
C LEU A 90 -11.78 -3.25 -7.64
N PRO A 91 -12.15 -1.97 -7.58
CA PRO A 91 -12.45 -1.16 -8.76
C PRO A 91 -11.30 -1.13 -9.79
N PRO A 92 -11.59 -1.29 -11.09
CA PRO A 92 -10.56 -1.27 -12.14
C PRO A 92 -9.95 0.13 -12.38
N SER A 93 -10.55 1.17 -11.80
CA SER A 93 -10.06 2.55 -11.80
C SER A 93 -8.97 2.81 -10.75
N LEU A 94 -8.77 1.89 -9.81
CA LEU A 94 -7.98 2.12 -8.61
C LEU A 94 -6.51 2.42 -8.94
N LYS A 95 -5.99 3.53 -8.40
CA LYS A 95 -4.61 4.01 -8.57
C LYS A 95 -3.78 3.85 -7.31
N THR A 96 -4.38 4.11 -6.15
CA THR A 96 -3.74 3.98 -4.84
C THR A 96 -4.51 2.97 -4.01
N LEU A 97 -3.80 1.97 -3.49
CA LEU A 97 -4.36 1.00 -2.54
C LEU A 97 -3.50 0.96 -1.27
N ALA A 98 -4.10 1.30 -0.14
CA ALA A 98 -3.54 1.04 1.18
C ALA A 98 -4.31 -0.12 1.85
N PHE A 99 -3.61 -1.22 2.09
CA PHE A 99 -4.12 -2.31 2.90
C PHE A 99 -4.12 -1.94 4.38
N SER A 100 -5.08 -2.50 5.12
CA SER A 100 -5.23 -2.16 6.52
C SER A 100 -4.04 -2.60 7.37
N ASN A 101 -3.85 -1.95 8.53
CA ASN A 101 -2.81 -2.33 9.49
C ASN A 101 -2.90 -3.80 9.96
N LYS A 102 -4.07 -4.41 9.93
CA LYS A 102 -4.31 -5.81 10.33
C LYS A 102 -4.36 -6.79 9.16
N PHE A 103 -4.29 -6.32 7.91
CA PHE A 103 -4.34 -7.18 6.74
C PHE A 103 -3.13 -8.12 6.69
N ASN A 104 -3.38 -9.42 6.72
CA ASN A 104 -2.35 -10.45 6.62
C ASN A 104 -2.85 -11.68 5.85
N GLN A 105 -3.63 -11.44 4.79
CA GLN A 105 -4.17 -12.49 3.93
C GLN A 105 -3.23 -12.73 2.74
N LEU A 106 -3.26 -13.96 2.22
CA LEU A 106 -2.54 -14.30 0.99
C LEU A 106 -3.10 -13.47 -0.17
N LEU A 107 -2.20 -12.98 -1.01
CA LEU A 107 -2.57 -12.41 -2.31
C LEU A 107 -2.52 -13.51 -3.36
N SER A 108 -3.44 -13.44 -4.31
CA SER A 108 -3.41 -14.22 -5.55
C SER A 108 -3.40 -13.27 -6.75
N ASP A 109 -3.15 -13.82 -7.93
CA ASP A 109 -3.27 -13.09 -9.20
C ASP A 109 -4.66 -12.44 -9.34
N GLY A 110 -4.70 -11.24 -9.94
CA GLY A 110 -5.91 -10.47 -10.18
C GLY A 110 -6.60 -9.84 -8.96
N VAL A 111 -6.07 -10.01 -7.74
CA VAL A 111 -6.62 -9.36 -6.53
C VAL A 111 -6.37 -7.86 -6.55
N ILE A 112 -5.16 -7.44 -6.90
CA ILE A 112 -4.80 -6.02 -7.01
C ILE A 112 -5.00 -5.61 -8.48
N PRO A 113 -5.86 -4.61 -8.77
CA PRO A 113 -6.12 -4.18 -10.14
C PRO A 113 -4.85 -3.74 -10.87
N VAL A 114 -4.78 -4.02 -12.17
CA VAL A 114 -3.63 -3.67 -13.03
C VAL A 114 -3.34 -2.17 -13.11
N SER A 115 -4.34 -1.35 -12.78
CA SER A 115 -4.30 0.11 -12.78
C SER A 115 -3.55 0.70 -11.58
N VAL A 116 -3.31 -0.08 -10.52
CA VAL A 116 -2.71 0.40 -9.27
C VAL A 116 -1.25 0.77 -9.49
N GLU A 117 -0.92 2.00 -9.12
CA GLU A 117 0.40 2.60 -9.25
C GLU A 117 1.10 2.75 -7.88
N THR A 118 0.33 2.86 -6.80
CA THR A 118 0.84 2.93 -5.43
C THR A 118 0.18 1.86 -4.56
N LEU A 119 1.01 1.01 -3.96
CA LEU A 119 0.57 -0.06 -3.06
C LEU A 119 1.28 0.07 -1.71
N ILE A 120 0.49 0.16 -0.65
CA ILE A 120 0.96 0.25 0.73
C ILE A 120 0.39 -0.92 1.51
N PHE A 121 1.27 -1.77 2.05
CA PHE A 121 0.87 -2.81 2.97
C PHE A 121 0.85 -2.28 4.40
N GLY A 122 -0.22 -2.59 5.14
CA GLY A 122 -0.28 -2.29 6.56
C GLY A 122 0.64 -3.17 7.42
N ASP A 123 0.81 -2.77 8.67
CA ASP A 123 1.86 -3.28 9.56
C ASP A 123 1.90 -4.80 9.76
N SER A 124 0.75 -5.47 9.72
CA SER A 124 0.66 -6.91 10.00
C SER A 124 0.97 -7.81 8.80
N PHE A 125 1.09 -7.26 7.59
CA PHE A 125 1.28 -8.07 6.39
C PHE A 125 2.64 -8.78 6.44
N ASN A 126 2.63 -10.11 6.45
CA ASN A 126 3.82 -10.94 6.44
C ASN A 126 3.62 -12.22 5.60
N GLN A 127 2.89 -12.09 4.49
CA GLN A 127 2.68 -13.17 3.53
C GLN A 127 3.70 -13.11 2.39
N SER A 128 4.02 -14.27 1.82
CA SER A 128 4.93 -14.35 0.66
C SER A 128 4.28 -13.73 -0.58
N ILE A 129 5.07 -12.99 -1.36
CA ILE A 129 4.65 -12.49 -2.67
C ILE A 129 5.29 -13.35 -3.75
N SER A 130 4.48 -13.78 -4.72
CA SER A 130 4.92 -14.55 -5.88
C SER A 130 4.84 -13.71 -7.16
N PRO A 131 5.58 -14.07 -8.23
CA PRO A 131 5.45 -13.40 -9.52
C PRO A 131 3.98 -13.33 -9.97
N GLY A 132 3.56 -12.17 -10.46
CA GLY A 132 2.17 -11.92 -10.89
C GLY A 132 1.21 -11.43 -9.80
N HIS A 133 1.55 -11.55 -8.50
CA HIS A 133 0.68 -11.03 -7.42
C HIS A 133 0.64 -9.50 -7.33
N LEU A 134 1.64 -8.82 -7.89
CA LEU A 134 1.74 -7.37 -7.92
C LEU A 134 1.49 -6.85 -9.36
N PRO A 135 0.76 -5.74 -9.53
CA PRO A 135 0.36 -5.26 -10.84
C PRO A 135 1.56 -4.72 -11.65
N PRO A 136 1.55 -4.87 -12.98
CA PRO A 136 2.70 -4.55 -13.83
C PRO A 136 2.98 -3.04 -13.98
N LEU A 137 2.05 -2.17 -13.57
CA LEU A 137 2.19 -0.72 -13.60
C LEU A 137 2.62 -0.11 -12.26
N LEU A 138 2.88 -0.94 -11.24
CA LEU A 138 3.19 -0.48 -9.88
C LEU A 138 4.46 0.38 -9.87
N LYS A 139 4.37 1.60 -9.35
CA LYS A 139 5.47 2.56 -9.23
C LYS A 139 6.00 2.65 -7.81
N THR A 140 5.12 2.56 -6.82
CA THR A 140 5.47 2.68 -5.40
C THR A 140 4.99 1.45 -4.65
N LEU A 141 5.93 0.78 -3.98
CA LEU A 141 5.66 -0.39 -3.14
C LEU A 141 6.24 -0.16 -1.74
N ILE A 142 5.35 -0.11 -0.75
CA ILE A 142 5.72 0.09 0.66
C ILE A 142 5.23 -1.12 1.46
N PHE A 143 6.17 -1.78 2.14
CA PHE A 143 5.87 -2.89 3.05
C PHE A 143 5.65 -2.40 4.48
N GLY A 144 4.66 -2.98 5.16
CA GLY A 144 4.38 -2.71 6.57
C GLY A 144 5.43 -3.29 7.53
N CYS A 145 5.36 -2.86 8.79
CA CYS A 145 6.38 -3.14 9.80
C CYS A 145 6.78 -4.61 9.96
N ASN A 146 5.85 -5.56 9.85
CA ASN A 146 6.12 -6.98 10.12
C ASN A 146 6.56 -7.79 8.91
N PHE A 147 6.59 -7.21 7.71
CA PHE A 147 6.99 -7.95 6.52
C PHE A 147 8.45 -8.41 6.64
N ASN A 148 8.65 -9.72 6.66
CA ASN A 148 9.98 -10.34 6.76
C ASN A 148 10.07 -11.63 5.94
N GLN A 149 9.35 -11.69 4.81
CA GLN A 149 9.40 -12.82 3.88
C GLN A 149 10.54 -12.69 2.89
N THR A 150 11.09 -13.83 2.45
CA THR A 150 12.10 -13.85 1.39
C THR A 150 11.48 -13.38 0.08
N ILE A 151 12.18 -12.47 -0.62
CA ILE A 151 11.76 -11.96 -1.92
C ILE A 151 12.54 -12.73 -2.99
N LYS A 152 11.80 -13.35 -3.91
CA LYS A 152 12.38 -14.07 -5.04
C LYS A 152 12.45 -13.14 -6.26
N GLU A 153 13.23 -13.58 -7.23
CA GLU A 153 13.32 -12.92 -8.53
C GLU A 153 11.93 -12.77 -9.18
N ASN A 154 11.69 -11.65 -9.87
CA ASN A 154 10.43 -11.34 -10.55
C ASN A 154 9.19 -11.18 -9.64
N CYS A 155 9.32 -11.20 -8.31
CA CYS A 155 8.20 -10.90 -7.40
C CYS A 155 7.84 -9.41 -7.37
N ILE A 156 8.83 -8.53 -7.53
CA ILE A 156 8.62 -7.07 -7.59
C ILE A 156 8.63 -6.65 -9.07
N PRO A 157 7.58 -5.97 -9.58
CA PRO A 157 7.52 -5.52 -10.97
C PRO A 157 8.67 -4.55 -11.35
N LYS A 158 9.15 -4.65 -12.60
CA LYS A 158 10.20 -3.75 -13.15
C LYS A 158 9.78 -2.27 -13.23
N SER A 159 8.49 -1.99 -13.12
CA SER A 159 7.92 -0.65 -13.10
C SER A 159 8.18 0.09 -11.77
N VAL A 160 8.49 -0.63 -10.69
CA VAL A 160 8.67 -0.02 -9.36
C VAL A 160 9.84 0.95 -9.38
N ARG A 161 9.60 2.16 -8.85
CA ARG A 161 10.55 3.27 -8.71
C ARG A 161 10.88 3.53 -7.25
N VAL A 162 9.91 3.36 -6.34
CA VAL A 162 10.08 3.52 -4.90
C VAL A 162 9.78 2.19 -4.23
N LEU A 163 10.77 1.66 -3.50
CA LEU A 163 10.66 0.41 -2.75
C LEU A 163 11.07 0.64 -1.31
N GLU A 164 10.14 0.44 -0.38
CA GLU A 164 10.37 0.59 1.05
C GLU A 164 10.08 -0.71 1.79
N PHE A 165 11.08 -1.21 2.53
CA PHE A 165 10.93 -2.35 3.42
C PHE A 165 10.61 -1.91 4.84
N GLY A 166 9.66 -2.62 5.46
CA GLY A 166 9.21 -2.35 6.82
C GLY A 166 10.24 -2.64 7.90
N PHE A 167 9.92 -2.22 9.12
CA PHE A 167 10.80 -2.24 10.30
C PHE A 167 11.49 -3.59 10.57
N ASN A 168 10.78 -4.71 10.46
CA ASN A 168 11.25 -6.05 10.78
C ASN A 168 11.93 -6.78 9.61
N PHE A 169 11.99 -6.18 8.41
CA PHE A 169 12.59 -6.84 7.26
C PHE A 169 14.09 -7.06 7.48
N ASN A 170 14.52 -8.32 7.50
CA ASN A 170 15.91 -8.70 7.67
C ASN A 170 16.27 -9.97 6.88
N GLN A 171 15.72 -10.10 5.68
CA GLN A 171 16.07 -11.19 4.77
C GLN A 171 17.33 -10.86 3.95
N LYS A 172 18.04 -11.91 3.53
CA LYS A 172 19.22 -11.78 2.67
C LYS A 172 18.81 -11.70 1.21
N PHE A 173 19.49 -10.86 0.44
CA PHE A 173 19.43 -10.89 -1.01
C PHE A 173 20.50 -11.83 -1.52
N LEU A 174 20.09 -12.96 -2.11
CA LEU A 174 20.99 -14.05 -2.48
C LEU A 174 21.62 -13.91 -3.87
N ARG A 175 21.05 -13.06 -4.73
CA ARG A 175 21.51 -12.80 -6.10
C ARG A 175 21.07 -11.41 -6.56
N GLU A 176 21.72 -10.91 -7.61
CA GLU A 176 21.33 -9.69 -8.32
C GLU A 176 19.93 -9.84 -8.96
N GLY A 177 19.26 -8.72 -9.23
CA GLY A 177 17.94 -8.71 -9.89
C GLY A 177 16.72 -8.99 -8.99
N ILE A 178 16.92 -9.29 -7.70
CA ILE A 178 15.79 -9.37 -6.73
C ILE A 178 15.14 -7.99 -6.54
N ILE A 179 15.96 -6.95 -6.44
CA ILE A 179 15.51 -5.56 -6.51
C ILE A 179 15.55 -5.17 -8.00
N PRO A 180 14.44 -4.75 -8.62
CA PRO A 180 14.43 -4.48 -10.05
C PRO A 180 15.26 -3.23 -10.44
N GLU A 181 15.86 -3.24 -11.63
CA GLU A 181 16.55 -2.08 -12.27
C GLU A 181 15.62 -0.88 -12.56
N GLY A 182 14.36 -0.92 -12.12
CA GLY A 182 13.50 0.26 -12.11
C GLY A 182 13.70 1.13 -10.86
N VAL A 183 14.18 0.56 -9.76
CA VAL A 183 14.15 1.21 -8.44
C VAL A 183 15.12 2.39 -8.41
N VAL A 184 14.61 3.55 -8.00
CA VAL A 184 15.34 4.82 -7.87
C VAL A 184 15.50 5.20 -6.40
N GLU A 185 14.46 4.96 -5.59
CA GLU A 185 14.49 5.13 -4.14
C GLU A 185 14.33 3.78 -3.45
N LEU A 186 15.30 3.43 -2.61
CA LEU A 186 15.33 2.17 -1.87
C LEU A 186 15.49 2.44 -0.38
N GLU A 187 14.60 1.89 0.42
CA GLU A 187 14.64 2.02 1.88
C GLU A 187 14.60 0.65 2.58
N PHE A 188 15.50 0.48 3.54
CA PHE A 188 15.54 -0.68 4.43
C PHE A 188 15.15 -0.28 5.86
N GLY A 189 14.30 -1.09 6.48
CA GLY A 189 13.86 -0.94 7.86
C GLY A 189 14.95 -1.17 8.91
N PHE A 190 14.61 -0.87 10.16
CA PHE A 190 15.53 -0.84 11.30
C PHE A 190 16.19 -2.20 11.60
N SER A 191 15.48 -3.31 11.37
CA SER A 191 16.01 -4.65 11.67
C SER A 191 16.99 -5.15 10.62
N PHE A 192 17.10 -4.48 9.47
CA PHE A 192 17.98 -4.91 8.39
C PHE A 192 19.45 -4.79 8.82
N LYS A 193 20.14 -5.93 8.87
CA LYS A 193 21.54 -6.03 9.32
C LYS A 193 22.40 -6.94 8.44
N ASN A 194 21.84 -7.45 7.34
CA ASN A 194 22.55 -8.32 6.40
C ASN A 194 23.56 -7.53 5.57
N ASN A 195 24.64 -8.21 5.17
CA ASN A 195 25.59 -7.66 4.23
C ASN A 195 24.93 -7.53 2.85
N ILE A 196 25.25 -6.45 2.13
CA ILE A 196 24.80 -6.21 0.77
C ILE A 196 25.98 -6.43 -0.16
N GLY A 197 25.97 -7.55 -0.87
CA GLY A 197 26.98 -7.89 -1.89
C GLY A 197 26.90 -6.94 -3.09
N ILE A 198 27.99 -6.85 -3.84
CA ILE A 198 28.08 -6.05 -5.09
C ILE A 198 26.93 -6.44 -6.03
N GLY A 199 26.35 -5.44 -6.71
CA GLY A 199 25.27 -5.65 -7.68
C GLY A 199 23.87 -5.90 -7.10
N ILE A 200 23.73 -6.10 -5.78
CA ILE A 200 22.42 -6.29 -5.15
C ILE A 200 21.56 -5.02 -5.23
N ILE A 201 22.16 -3.85 -5.01
CA ILE A 201 21.49 -2.56 -5.19
C ILE A 201 21.63 -2.18 -6.68
N PRO A 202 20.52 -2.02 -7.41
CA PRO A 202 20.55 -1.69 -8.84
C PRO A 202 21.26 -0.38 -9.13
N SER A 203 21.84 -0.29 -10.32
CA SER A 203 22.55 0.89 -10.81
C SER A 203 21.64 2.13 -10.99
N THR A 204 20.33 1.93 -10.98
CA THR A 204 19.32 2.98 -11.05
C THR A 204 19.03 3.65 -9.72
N VAL A 205 19.43 3.05 -8.60
CA VAL A 205 19.19 3.65 -7.27
C VAL A 205 19.99 4.95 -7.14
N ARG A 206 19.28 6.03 -6.79
CA ARG A 206 19.82 7.37 -6.54
C ARG A 206 19.74 7.73 -5.05
N LYS A 207 18.69 7.29 -4.37
CA LYS A 207 18.47 7.51 -2.94
C LYS A 207 18.38 6.19 -2.21
N LEU A 208 19.30 5.99 -1.27
CA LEU A 208 19.36 4.81 -0.42
C LEU A 208 19.18 5.22 1.04
N ARG A 209 18.19 4.66 1.73
CA ARG A 209 18.03 4.83 3.18
C ARG A 209 18.18 3.51 3.91
N PHE A 210 18.90 3.56 5.03
CA PHE A 210 18.82 2.57 6.10
C PHE A 210 18.29 3.23 7.36
N ARG A 211 17.22 2.65 7.93
CA ARG A 211 16.73 3.01 9.28
C ARG A 211 17.57 2.39 10.40
N ASN A 212 18.64 1.67 10.06
CA ASN A 212 19.65 1.18 11.00
C ASN A 212 20.99 1.85 10.71
N LYS A 213 21.49 2.70 11.63
CA LYS A 213 22.79 3.37 11.45
C LYS A 213 23.98 2.43 11.42
N GLU A 214 23.88 1.21 11.97
CA GLU A 214 24.97 0.22 11.91
C GLU A 214 25.32 -0.18 10.48
N MET A 215 24.37 -0.04 9.55
CA MET A 215 24.61 -0.33 8.14
C MET A 215 25.71 0.56 7.53
N LYS A 216 25.98 1.73 8.12
CA LYS A 216 27.08 2.62 7.70
C LYS A 216 28.45 1.91 7.76
N LEU A 217 28.61 0.95 8.67
CA LEU A 217 29.86 0.19 8.82
C LEU A 217 29.91 -1.08 7.95
N LYS A 218 28.77 -1.49 7.37
CA LYS A 218 28.64 -2.77 6.66
C LYS A 218 28.59 -2.62 5.14
N ILE A 219 28.19 -1.46 4.63
CA ILE A 219 28.06 -1.21 3.20
C ILE A 219 29.29 -0.48 2.67
N ASP A 220 29.92 -1.03 1.63
CA ASP A 220 30.95 -0.33 0.86
C ASP A 220 30.29 0.45 -0.30
N LEU A 221 30.06 1.74 -0.07
CA LEU A 221 29.41 2.63 -1.05
C LEU A 221 30.25 2.88 -2.31
N ARG A 222 31.56 2.56 -2.32
CA ARG A 222 32.42 2.73 -3.51
C ARG A 222 31.99 1.84 -4.67
N ASN A 223 31.27 0.75 -4.37
CA ASN A 223 30.70 -0.16 -5.35
C ASN A 223 29.40 0.36 -5.99
N TYR A 224 28.82 1.46 -5.49
CA TYR A 224 27.51 1.97 -5.90
C TYR A 224 27.57 3.45 -6.30
N LYS A 225 28.31 3.74 -7.37
CA LYS A 225 28.57 5.11 -7.87
C LYS A 225 27.34 5.90 -8.27
N SER A 226 26.22 5.21 -8.54
CA SER A 226 24.96 5.83 -8.94
C SER A 226 24.24 6.54 -7.78
N ILE A 227 24.56 6.20 -6.54
CA ILE A 227 23.82 6.70 -5.37
C ILE A 227 24.30 8.11 -5.04
N THR A 228 23.39 9.08 -5.19
CA THR A 228 23.65 10.50 -4.91
C THR A 228 23.28 10.89 -3.49
N THR A 229 22.37 10.15 -2.87
CA THR A 229 21.86 10.42 -1.52
C THR A 229 21.86 9.15 -0.70
N VAL A 230 22.60 9.13 0.41
CA VAL A 230 22.58 8.04 1.39
C VAL A 230 22.18 8.57 2.75
N ILE A 231 21.18 7.96 3.38
CA ILE A 231 20.68 8.37 4.69
C ILE A 231 20.75 7.19 5.66
N PHE A 232 21.33 7.44 6.84
CA PHE A 232 21.34 6.52 7.96
C PHE A 232 20.62 7.17 9.15
N SER A 233 19.47 6.60 9.56
CA SER A 233 18.70 7.04 10.72
C SER A 233 18.50 5.89 11.71
N ASN A 234 18.06 6.16 12.94
CA ASN A 234 17.65 5.14 13.94
C ASN A 234 16.15 5.34 14.25
N SER A 235 15.35 5.51 13.21
CA SER A 235 13.94 5.89 13.24
C SER A 235 13.17 5.00 12.29
#